data_AF-A0A7V1APX6-F1
#
_entry.id   AF-A0A7V1APX6-F1
#
_cell.length_a   1.000
_cell.length_b   1.000
_cell.length_c   1.000
_cell.angle_alpha   90.00
_cell.angle_beta   90.00
_cell.angle_gamma   90.00
#
_symmetry.space_group_name_H-M   'P 1'
#
loop_
_entity.id
_entity.type
_entity.pdbx_description
1 polymer ?
#
loop_
_entity_poly.entity_id
_entity_poly.type
_entity_poly.pdbx_seq_one_letter_code
_entity_poly.pdbx_strand_id
1 'polypeptide(L)'
;SKEQAVFVTDFRYLDQARLDVQDFSIVIAAKTLFDGLKQENVISPSQKIGFEAAHLRYSHYLALIELFPNTSFEPTENMVESIAIRKEPDEISYLAEAANIADSALARVLPFVKAGKKEFEIAAKLSYRMRCSGAEKDSFDPVVASGWRSALPHGMASDKVIDDGDFLVMDFGAVYKGYASDITRTVAVGKASPNMKMIYGIVKDAQQKAIDAARAGMTCDALDRVARDYIHQKGFGQYFGHSLGHGLGLEVHSPPRVGAGSETVLEENFVITIEPGIYIPNVGGVRIEDDIVIQKDGAGLLTHFSRELLEIE
;
A
#
# COMPACT_ATOMS: atom_id res chain seq x y z
N SER A 1 -22.26 2.44 28.97
CA SER A 1 -21.40 1.64 29.87
C SER A 1 -20.26 1.08 29.04
N LYS A 2 -19.18 0.57 29.64
CA LYS A 2 -18.02 -0.01 28.91
C LYS A 2 -18.33 -1.34 28.18
N GLU A 3 -19.61 -1.71 28.04
CA GLU A 3 -20.06 -3.06 27.64
C GLU A 3 -21.00 -3.07 26.44
N GLN A 4 -21.24 -1.92 25.78
CA GLN A 4 -22.15 -1.87 24.63
C GLN A 4 -21.36 -1.56 23.34
N ALA A 5 -21.44 -2.47 22.37
CA ALA A 5 -20.92 -2.29 21.02
C ALA A 5 -22.11 -2.04 20.08
N VAL A 6 -22.10 -0.90 19.37
CA VAL A 6 -23.19 -0.48 18.49
C VAL A 6 -22.66 -0.17 17.10
N PHE A 7 -23.31 -0.73 16.07
CA PHE A 7 -23.03 -0.42 14.66
C PHE A 7 -24.22 0.32 14.06
N VAL A 8 -24.00 1.59 13.69
CA VAL A 8 -25.04 2.45 13.12
C VAL A 8 -24.88 2.53 11.61
N THR A 9 -25.94 2.21 10.87
CA THR A 9 -25.98 2.30 9.41
C THR A 9 -27.37 2.75 8.94
N ASP A 10 -27.64 2.70 7.63
CA ASP A 10 -28.94 3.00 7.05
C ASP A 10 -29.57 1.75 6.38
N PHE A 11 -30.82 1.91 5.92
CA PHE A 11 -31.62 0.79 5.42
C PHE A 11 -30.99 0.04 4.24
N ARG A 12 -30.07 0.66 3.49
CA ARG A 12 -29.40 0.04 2.33
C ARG A 12 -28.48 -1.11 2.76
N TYR A 13 -27.99 -1.07 3.99
CA TYR A 13 -27.08 -2.06 4.56
C TYR A 13 -27.75 -2.94 5.62
N LEU A 14 -29.08 -2.86 5.82
CA LEU A 14 -29.77 -3.60 6.87
C LEU A 14 -29.47 -5.11 6.82
N ASP A 15 -29.67 -5.72 5.65
CA ASP A 15 -29.48 -7.17 5.52
C ASP A 15 -27.99 -7.54 5.52
N GLN A 16 -27.12 -6.73 4.92
CA GLN A 16 -25.68 -6.97 4.90
C GLN A 16 -25.07 -6.86 6.30
N ALA A 17 -25.44 -5.85 7.09
CA ALA A 17 -24.93 -5.65 8.44
C ALA A 17 -25.26 -6.85 9.35
N ARG A 18 -26.42 -7.50 9.16
CA ARG A 18 -26.80 -8.71 9.91
C ARG A 18 -25.94 -9.93 9.58
N LEU A 19 -25.34 -9.97 8.40
CA LEU A 19 -24.45 -11.04 7.98
C LEU A 19 -23.03 -10.78 8.48
N ASP A 20 -22.54 -9.56 8.34
CA ASP A 20 -21.12 -9.25 8.53
C ASP A 20 -20.78 -8.76 9.95
N VAL A 21 -21.71 -8.06 10.61
CA VAL A 21 -21.45 -7.45 11.93
C VAL A 21 -21.93 -8.38 13.02
N GLN A 22 -20.99 -9.07 13.64
CA GLN A 22 -21.22 -9.95 14.80
C GLN A 22 -20.89 -9.21 16.10
N ASP A 23 -21.58 -9.53 17.19
CA ASP A 23 -21.36 -8.95 18.54
C ASP A 23 -21.67 -7.45 18.73
N PHE A 24 -22.26 -6.78 17.72
CA PHE A 24 -22.78 -5.41 17.85
C PHE A 24 -24.30 -5.37 17.76
N SER A 25 -24.90 -4.42 18.49
CA SER A 25 -26.29 -4.03 18.23
C SER A 25 -26.36 -3.21 16.94
N ILE A 26 -27.16 -3.64 15.97
CA ILE A 26 -27.31 -2.96 14.67
C ILE A 26 -28.44 -1.94 14.75
N VAL A 27 -28.14 -0.69 14.39
CA VAL A 27 -29.07 0.43 14.42
C VAL A 27 -29.26 0.99 13.02
N ILE A 28 -30.50 1.05 12.56
CA ILE A 28 -30.85 1.64 11.27
C ILE A 28 -31.34 3.06 11.47
N ALA A 29 -30.48 4.02 11.13
CA ALA A 29 -30.79 5.43 11.20
C ALA A 29 -31.82 5.84 10.12
N ALA A 30 -32.83 6.61 10.53
CA ALA A 30 -33.93 6.99 9.65
C ALA A 30 -33.67 8.25 8.79
N LYS A 31 -32.79 9.16 9.24
CA LYS A 31 -32.52 10.45 8.57
C LYS A 31 -31.03 10.68 8.37
N THR A 32 -30.29 10.83 9.47
CA THR A 32 -28.83 10.94 9.47
C THR A 32 -28.23 9.89 10.39
N LEU A 33 -26.98 9.46 10.13
CA LEU A 33 -26.30 8.50 11.00
C LEU A 33 -26.19 9.02 12.44
N PHE A 34 -26.05 10.34 12.63
CA PHE A 34 -26.01 10.95 13.95
C PHE A 34 -27.36 10.89 14.69
N ASP A 35 -28.49 10.90 13.99
CA ASP A 35 -29.80 10.66 14.60
C ASP A 35 -29.90 9.22 15.15
N GLY A 36 -29.29 8.25 14.47
CA GLY A 36 -29.22 6.86 14.94
C GLY A 36 -28.51 6.74 16.29
N LEU A 37 -27.44 7.51 16.51
CA LEU A 37 -26.74 7.58 17.80
C LEU A 37 -27.65 8.08 18.93
N LYS A 38 -28.57 9.00 18.63
CA LYS A 38 -29.53 9.56 19.58
C LYS A 38 -30.68 8.60 19.88
N GLN A 39 -31.19 7.90 18.87
CA GLN A 39 -32.34 6.98 19.00
C GLN A 39 -32.10 5.87 20.02
N GLU A 40 -30.89 5.31 20.05
CA GLU A 40 -30.54 4.18 20.91
C GLU A 40 -29.81 4.58 22.20
N ASN A 41 -29.77 5.88 22.52
CA ASN A 41 -28.99 6.44 23.65
C ASN A 41 -27.53 5.94 23.67
N VAL A 42 -26.93 5.75 22.49
CA VAL A 42 -25.55 5.25 22.34
C VAL A 42 -24.57 6.16 23.06
N ILE A 43 -24.81 7.47 22.97
CA ILE A 43 -24.05 8.50 23.69
C ILE A 43 -24.93 9.01 24.84
N SER A 44 -24.47 8.80 26.07
CA SER A 44 -25.13 9.34 27.26
C SER A 44 -24.57 10.72 27.63
N PRO A 45 -25.36 11.61 28.26
CA PRO A 45 -24.87 12.88 28.77
C PRO A 45 -23.67 12.70 29.72
N SER A 46 -22.75 13.67 29.70
CA SER A 46 -21.54 13.72 30.52
C SER A 46 -20.52 12.61 30.26
N GLN A 47 -20.64 11.88 29.14
CA GLN A 47 -19.60 10.94 28.69
C GLN A 47 -18.45 11.67 27.98
N LYS A 48 -17.29 11.02 27.98
CA LYS A 48 -16.16 11.36 27.11
C LYS A 48 -16.12 10.35 25.96
N ILE A 49 -16.20 10.85 24.73
CA ILE A 49 -16.23 10.04 23.51
C ILE A 49 -14.98 10.36 22.70
N GLY A 50 -14.16 9.34 22.47
CA GLY A 50 -13.03 9.43 21.54
C GLY A 50 -13.52 9.44 20.09
N PHE A 51 -12.86 10.19 19.22
CA PHE A 51 -13.09 10.13 17.78
C PHE A 51 -11.78 10.18 17.01
N GLU A 52 -11.73 9.51 15.86
CA GLU A 52 -10.55 9.48 14.99
C GLU A 52 -10.36 10.83 14.31
N ALA A 53 -9.49 11.67 14.86
CA ALA A 53 -9.35 13.06 14.46
C ALA A 53 -8.84 13.23 13.03
N ALA A 54 -8.09 12.24 12.52
CA ALA A 54 -7.60 12.21 11.15
C ALA A 54 -8.71 11.93 10.11
N HIS A 55 -9.84 11.35 10.51
CA HIS A 55 -10.90 10.89 9.59
C HIS A 55 -12.21 11.69 9.74
N LEU A 56 -12.47 12.28 10.90
CA LEU A 56 -13.69 13.04 11.13
C LEU A 56 -13.61 14.44 10.51
N ARG A 57 -14.44 14.69 9.49
CA ARG A 57 -14.56 16.03 8.88
C ARG A 57 -15.01 17.07 9.91
N TYR A 58 -14.46 18.27 9.82
CA TYR A 58 -14.80 19.37 10.74
C TYR A 58 -16.30 19.69 10.81
N SER A 59 -17.01 19.66 9.68
CA SER A 59 -18.47 19.86 9.65
C SER A 59 -19.25 18.78 10.41
N HIS A 60 -18.77 17.52 10.38
CA HIS A 60 -19.35 16.43 11.16
C HIS A 60 -19.07 16.59 12.66
N TYR A 61 -17.87 17.03 13.02
CA TYR A 61 -17.53 17.38 14.40
C TYR A 61 -18.46 18.48 14.94
N LEU A 62 -18.68 19.55 14.18
CA LEU A 62 -19.63 20.61 14.56
C LEU A 62 -21.06 20.09 14.77
N ALA A 63 -21.53 19.19 13.91
CA ALA A 63 -22.84 18.57 14.06
C ALA A 63 -22.93 17.70 15.33
N LEU A 64 -21.86 16.98 15.69
CA LEU A 64 -21.81 16.15 16.89
C LEU A 64 -21.88 17.00 18.18
N ILE A 65 -21.13 18.10 18.26
CA ILE A 65 -21.16 18.98 19.45
C ILE A 65 -22.50 19.72 19.59
N GLU A 66 -23.17 20.04 18.48
CA GLU A 66 -24.51 20.63 18.49
C GLU A 66 -25.57 19.61 18.94
N LEU A 67 -25.47 18.37 18.46
CA LEU A 67 -26.43 17.30 18.78
C LEU A 67 -26.27 16.76 20.21
N PHE A 68 -25.04 16.77 20.74
CA PHE A 68 -24.69 16.27 22.06
C PHE A 68 -23.95 17.34 22.90
N PRO A 69 -24.62 18.45 23.27
CA PRO A 69 -23.97 19.60 23.92
C PRO A 69 -23.44 19.32 25.33
N ASN A 70 -23.86 18.21 25.94
CA ASN A 70 -23.43 17.78 27.27
C ASN A 70 -22.39 16.64 27.22
N THR A 71 -21.78 16.39 26.05
CA THR A 71 -20.78 15.32 25.85
C THR A 71 -19.42 15.92 25.54
N SER A 72 -18.35 15.37 26.10
CA SER A 72 -16.98 15.74 25.72
C SER A 72 -16.53 14.87 24.54
N PHE A 73 -16.13 15.49 23.43
CA PHE A 73 -15.53 14.79 22.29
C PHE A 73 -14.02 15.00 22.30
N GLU A 74 -13.27 13.93 22.52
CA GLU A 74 -11.82 13.94 22.67
C GLU A 74 -11.18 13.41 21.38
N PRO A 75 -10.27 14.16 20.73
CA PRO A 75 -9.58 13.66 19.55
C PRO A 75 -8.66 12.49 19.95
N THR A 76 -8.69 11.44 19.15
CA THR A 76 -7.76 10.30 19.24
C THR A 76 -7.04 10.12 17.90
N GLU A 77 -5.86 9.52 17.96
CA GLU A 77 -5.03 9.23 16.78
C GLU A 77 -4.49 7.79 16.90
N ASN A 78 -4.41 7.07 15.78
CA ASN A 78 -3.78 5.76 15.66
C ASN A 78 -4.34 4.65 16.57
N MET A 79 -5.57 4.77 17.08
CA MET A 79 -6.15 3.75 17.97
C MET A 79 -6.43 2.45 17.22
N VAL A 80 -7.04 2.53 16.03
CA VAL A 80 -7.37 1.35 15.21
C VAL A 80 -6.12 0.87 14.49
N GLU A 81 -5.30 1.79 14.01
CA GLU A 81 -4.07 1.56 13.28
C GLU A 81 -3.02 0.83 14.14
N SER A 82 -2.97 1.11 15.45
CA SER A 82 -2.10 0.39 16.39
C SER A 82 -2.47 -1.08 16.57
N ILE A 83 -3.72 -1.45 16.26
CA ILE A 83 -4.19 -2.84 16.22
C ILE A 83 -3.89 -3.42 14.84
N ALA A 84 -4.31 -2.73 13.77
CA ALA A 84 -4.19 -3.19 12.38
C ALA A 84 -2.75 -3.31 11.85
N ILE A 85 -1.78 -2.62 12.48
CA ILE A 85 -0.37 -2.69 12.09
C ILE A 85 0.19 -4.11 12.22
N ARG A 86 -0.29 -4.89 13.20
CA ARG A 86 0.04 -6.30 13.39
C ARG A 86 -1.05 -7.17 12.78
N LYS A 87 -0.65 -8.05 11.87
CA LYS A 87 -1.59 -8.86 11.12
C LYS A 87 -1.82 -10.19 11.82
N GLU A 88 -3.07 -10.62 11.85
CA GLU A 88 -3.45 -11.97 12.20
C GLU A 88 -3.11 -12.95 11.05
N PRO A 89 -3.00 -14.27 11.32
CA PRO A 89 -2.64 -15.25 10.31
C PRO A 89 -3.52 -15.24 9.06
N ASP A 90 -4.82 -15.04 9.23
CA ASP A 90 -5.77 -14.96 8.10
C ASP A 90 -5.53 -13.70 7.26
N GLU A 91 -5.21 -12.56 7.89
CA GLU A 91 -4.89 -11.31 7.19
C GLU A 91 -3.62 -11.46 6.35
N ILE A 92 -2.57 -12.10 6.89
CA ILE A 92 -1.35 -12.41 6.15
C ILE A 92 -1.67 -13.32 4.96
N SER A 93 -2.58 -14.28 5.11
CA SER A 93 -2.99 -15.16 4.00
C SER A 93 -3.73 -14.40 2.89
N TYR A 94 -4.53 -13.39 3.24
CA TYR A 94 -5.23 -12.56 2.26
C TYR A 94 -4.27 -11.62 1.54
N LEU A 95 -3.29 -11.05 2.24
CA LEU A 95 -2.21 -10.26 1.66
C LEU A 95 -1.35 -11.10 0.70
N ALA A 96 -1.00 -12.32 1.10
CA ALA A 96 -0.26 -13.26 0.24
C ALA A 96 -1.04 -13.60 -1.04
N GLU A 97 -2.34 -13.81 -0.94
CA GLU A 97 -3.18 -14.09 -2.12
C GLU A 97 -3.31 -12.85 -3.03
N ALA A 98 -3.45 -11.65 -2.45
CA ALA A 98 -3.43 -10.40 -3.21
C ALA A 98 -2.10 -10.25 -4.00
N ALA A 99 -0.96 -10.51 -3.35
CA ALA A 99 0.36 -10.49 -3.99
C ALA A 99 0.48 -11.53 -5.11
N ASN A 100 0.00 -12.77 -4.88
CA ASN A 100 -0.03 -13.82 -5.91
C ASN A 100 -0.87 -13.41 -7.13
N ILE A 101 -2.01 -12.73 -6.91
CA ILE A 101 -2.85 -12.20 -8.00
C ILE A 101 -2.06 -11.17 -8.82
N ALA A 102 -1.36 -10.25 -8.17
CA ALA A 102 -0.56 -9.23 -8.83
C ALA A 102 0.60 -9.85 -9.64
N ASP A 103 1.35 -10.80 -9.05
CA ASP A 103 2.40 -11.57 -9.73
C ASP A 103 1.87 -12.28 -10.99
N SER A 104 0.72 -12.95 -10.85
CA SER A 104 0.07 -13.69 -11.93
C SER A 104 -0.41 -12.75 -13.05
N ALA A 105 -0.89 -11.56 -12.68
CA ALA A 105 -1.29 -10.54 -13.64
C ALA A 105 -0.09 -10.03 -14.43
N LEU A 106 1.02 -9.71 -13.77
CA LEU A 106 2.25 -9.25 -14.42
C LEU A 106 2.77 -10.27 -15.43
N ALA A 107 2.89 -11.54 -15.02
CA ALA A 107 3.33 -12.62 -15.90
C ALA A 107 2.49 -12.71 -17.19
N ARG A 108 1.17 -12.43 -17.10
CA ARG A 108 0.23 -12.43 -18.23
C ARG A 108 0.23 -11.14 -19.05
N VAL A 109 0.76 -10.04 -18.51
CA VAL A 109 0.87 -8.75 -19.19
C VAL A 109 2.20 -8.62 -19.92
N LEU A 110 3.28 -9.19 -19.41
CA LEU A 110 4.61 -9.06 -20.03
C LEU A 110 4.65 -9.41 -21.53
N PRO A 111 3.99 -10.47 -22.04
CA PRO A 111 3.95 -10.75 -23.48
C PRO A 111 3.23 -9.70 -24.33
N PHE A 112 2.48 -8.78 -23.71
CA PHE A 112 1.81 -7.67 -24.37
C PHE A 112 2.63 -6.37 -24.37
N VAL A 113 3.64 -6.28 -23.49
CA VAL A 113 4.57 -5.15 -23.43
C VAL A 113 5.46 -5.18 -24.67
N LYS A 114 5.51 -4.07 -25.40
CA LYS A 114 6.42 -3.86 -26.53
C LYS A 114 6.42 -2.39 -26.95
N ALA A 115 7.42 -2.00 -27.75
CA ALA A 115 7.46 -0.68 -28.37
C ALA A 115 6.20 -0.40 -29.22
N GLY A 116 5.77 0.86 -29.25
CA GLY A 116 4.55 1.30 -29.94
C GLY A 116 3.27 1.18 -29.13
N LYS A 117 3.29 0.49 -27.98
CA LYS A 117 2.18 0.51 -27.01
C LYS A 117 2.20 1.78 -26.19
N LYS A 118 1.04 2.24 -25.75
CA LYS A 118 0.93 3.33 -24.79
C LYS A 118 0.89 2.81 -23.37
N GLU A 119 1.40 3.59 -22.42
CA GLU A 119 1.45 3.20 -21.00
C GLU A 119 0.08 2.85 -20.42
N PHE A 120 -0.95 3.64 -20.73
CA PHE A 120 -2.32 3.37 -20.28
C PHE A 120 -2.92 2.04 -20.82
N GLU A 121 -2.44 1.49 -21.94
CA GLU A 121 -2.86 0.18 -22.44
C GLU A 121 -2.30 -0.92 -21.54
N ILE A 122 -1.07 -0.74 -21.04
CA ILE A 122 -0.43 -1.67 -20.11
C ILE A 122 -1.14 -1.61 -18.75
N ALA A 123 -1.39 -0.40 -18.23
CA ALA A 123 -2.12 -0.20 -16.99
C ALA A 123 -3.51 -0.86 -17.03
N ALA A 124 -4.30 -0.57 -18.09
CA ALA A 124 -5.61 -1.20 -18.26
C ALA A 124 -5.52 -2.73 -18.37
N LYS A 125 -4.45 -3.26 -18.97
CA LYS A 125 -4.24 -4.71 -19.06
C LYS A 125 -3.90 -5.32 -17.70
N LEU A 126 -3.10 -4.65 -16.86
CA LEU A 126 -2.80 -5.07 -15.49
C LEU A 126 -4.10 -5.17 -14.68
N SER A 127 -4.89 -4.10 -14.62
CA SER A 127 -6.19 -4.09 -13.94
C SER A 127 -7.12 -5.19 -14.43
N TYR A 128 -7.23 -5.37 -15.75
CA TYR A 128 -8.04 -6.45 -16.33
C TYR A 128 -7.55 -7.84 -15.90
N ARG A 129 -6.24 -8.08 -15.91
CA ARG A 129 -5.65 -9.37 -15.54
C ARG A 129 -5.77 -9.67 -14.05
N MET A 130 -5.62 -8.67 -13.18
CA MET A 130 -5.84 -8.84 -11.74
C MET A 130 -7.29 -9.23 -11.45
N ARG A 131 -8.26 -8.53 -12.04
CA ARG A 131 -9.69 -8.87 -11.91
C ARG A 131 -10.03 -10.27 -12.42
N CYS A 132 -9.46 -10.65 -13.57
CA CYS A 132 -9.60 -12.01 -14.11
C CYS A 132 -8.98 -13.09 -13.21
N SER A 133 -8.08 -12.71 -12.31
CA SER A 133 -7.38 -13.63 -11.39
C SER A 133 -7.98 -13.61 -9.98
N GLY A 134 -9.06 -12.86 -9.73
CA GLY A 134 -9.78 -12.85 -8.45
C GLY A 134 -9.72 -11.56 -7.65
N ALA A 135 -9.07 -10.51 -8.15
CA ALA A 135 -9.04 -9.21 -7.46
C ALA A 135 -10.43 -8.54 -7.46
N GLU A 136 -10.82 -7.99 -6.31
CA GLU A 136 -12.03 -7.16 -6.16
C GLU A 136 -11.88 -5.83 -6.92
N LYS A 137 -10.67 -5.26 -6.85
CA LYS A 137 -10.24 -4.03 -7.50
C LYS A 137 -8.72 -3.93 -7.47
N ASP A 138 -8.20 -2.89 -8.10
CA ASP A 138 -6.81 -2.48 -7.95
C ASP A 138 -6.65 -1.83 -6.55
N SER A 139 -5.51 -2.01 -5.89
CA SER A 139 -5.22 -1.37 -4.59
C SER A 139 -5.03 0.15 -4.72
N PHE A 140 -4.58 0.60 -5.90
CA PHE A 140 -4.47 1.99 -6.34
C PHE A 140 -4.44 2.03 -7.88
N ASP A 141 -4.53 3.22 -8.46
CA ASP A 141 -4.45 3.38 -9.91
C ASP A 141 -3.03 3.00 -10.40
N PRO A 142 -2.87 2.03 -11.33
CA PRO A 142 -1.55 1.57 -11.75
C PRO A 142 -0.66 2.68 -12.30
N VAL A 143 0.57 2.76 -11.79
CA VAL A 143 1.65 3.58 -12.31
C VAL A 143 2.36 2.79 -13.42
N VAL A 144 2.37 3.36 -14.62
CA VAL A 144 3.12 2.82 -15.75
C VAL A 144 3.91 3.95 -16.39
N ALA A 145 5.24 3.92 -16.25
CA ALA A 145 6.10 5.01 -16.63
C ALA A 145 7.28 4.51 -17.48
N SER A 146 7.34 5.00 -18.73
CA SER A 146 8.31 4.57 -19.74
C SER A 146 9.33 5.64 -20.10
N GLY A 147 10.56 5.20 -20.43
CA GLY A 147 11.65 6.08 -20.87
C GLY A 147 11.98 7.13 -19.82
N TRP A 148 12.05 8.41 -20.22
CA TRP A 148 12.30 9.51 -19.28
C TRP A 148 11.26 9.60 -18.15
N ARG A 149 10.01 9.14 -18.38
CA ARG A 149 8.95 9.15 -17.35
C ARG A 149 9.23 8.17 -16.24
N SER A 150 10.03 7.12 -16.46
CA SER A 150 10.44 6.20 -15.39
C SER A 150 11.23 6.89 -14.28
N ALA A 151 11.75 8.11 -14.51
CA ALA A 151 12.34 8.97 -13.48
C ALA A 151 11.30 9.70 -12.60
N LEU A 152 10.00 9.52 -12.84
CA LEU A 152 8.92 10.08 -12.03
C LEU A 152 8.43 9.00 -11.07
N PRO A 153 8.70 9.10 -9.75
CA PRO A 153 8.31 8.05 -8.79
C PRO A 153 6.81 7.71 -8.85
N HIS A 154 5.96 8.73 -9.06
CA HIS A 154 4.51 8.64 -9.22
C HIS A 154 4.06 8.92 -10.67
N GLY A 155 4.80 8.40 -11.66
CA GLY A 155 4.55 8.64 -13.08
C GLY A 155 3.31 7.92 -13.61
N MET A 156 2.10 8.30 -13.15
CA MET A 156 0.80 7.75 -13.56
C MET A 156 0.75 7.42 -15.06
N ALA A 157 0.15 6.29 -15.42
CA ALA A 157 0.08 5.85 -16.82
C ALA A 157 -0.47 6.95 -17.74
N SER A 158 0.24 7.27 -18.82
CA SER A 158 -0.13 8.33 -19.75
C SER A 158 -0.39 7.80 -21.17
N ASP A 159 -0.61 8.71 -22.11
CA ASP A 159 -0.70 8.40 -23.53
C ASP A 159 0.67 8.35 -24.23
N LYS A 160 1.79 8.50 -23.48
CA LYS A 160 3.15 8.29 -23.98
C LYS A 160 3.24 6.90 -24.61
N VAL A 161 3.76 6.89 -25.83
CA VAL A 161 4.14 5.66 -26.54
C VAL A 161 5.48 5.18 -25.99
N ILE A 162 5.53 3.88 -25.70
CA ILE A 162 6.72 3.17 -25.24
C ILE A 162 7.66 2.99 -26.42
N ASP A 163 8.91 3.38 -26.26
CA ASP A 163 9.94 3.26 -27.30
C ASP A 163 10.85 2.06 -27.05
N ASP A 164 11.54 1.60 -28.09
CA ASP A 164 12.63 0.62 -27.95
C ASP A 164 13.81 1.25 -27.19
N GLY A 165 14.34 0.54 -26.21
CA GLY A 165 15.38 1.02 -25.28
C GLY A 165 14.83 1.69 -24.01
N ASP A 166 13.52 1.81 -23.84
CA ASP A 166 12.92 2.38 -22.63
C ASP A 166 13.07 1.44 -21.43
N PHE A 167 13.34 2.01 -20.26
CA PHE A 167 12.85 1.41 -19.02
C PHE A 167 11.33 1.57 -18.96
N LEU A 168 10.64 0.55 -18.45
CA LEU A 168 9.21 0.58 -18.14
C LEU A 168 9.01 0.16 -16.69
N VAL A 169 8.72 1.13 -15.83
CA VAL A 169 8.31 0.91 -14.44
C VAL A 169 6.83 0.61 -14.43
N MET A 170 6.43 -0.51 -13.82
CA MET A 170 5.05 -0.91 -13.57
C MET A 170 4.89 -1.11 -12.07
N ASP A 171 4.04 -0.30 -11.48
CA ASP A 171 3.74 -0.27 -10.06
C ASP A 171 2.23 -0.32 -9.87
N PHE A 172 1.75 -1.37 -9.22
CA PHE A 172 0.36 -1.77 -9.16
C PHE A 172 0.14 -2.80 -8.05
N GLY A 173 -1.11 -2.98 -7.64
CA GLY A 173 -1.47 -4.06 -6.74
C GLY A 173 -2.94 -4.43 -6.80
N ALA A 174 -3.29 -5.55 -6.16
CA ALA A 174 -4.63 -6.11 -6.13
C ALA A 174 -5.24 -5.96 -4.74
N VAL A 175 -6.58 -5.90 -4.68
CA VAL A 175 -7.32 -6.09 -3.44
C VAL A 175 -8.01 -7.45 -3.45
N TYR A 176 -7.77 -8.25 -2.41
CA TYR A 176 -8.42 -9.53 -2.19
C TYR A 176 -8.96 -9.60 -0.76
N LYS A 177 -10.28 -9.83 -0.62
CA LYS A 177 -10.99 -9.80 0.67
C LYS A 177 -10.72 -8.53 1.48
N GLY A 178 -10.67 -7.37 0.80
CA GLY A 178 -10.33 -6.09 1.40
C GLY A 178 -8.85 -5.81 1.67
N TYR A 179 -7.94 -6.78 1.53
CA TYR A 179 -6.50 -6.60 1.77
C TYR A 179 -5.75 -6.28 0.47
N ALA A 180 -4.89 -5.26 0.51
CA ALA A 180 -4.12 -4.76 -0.63
C ALA A 180 -2.77 -5.45 -0.77
N SER A 181 -2.32 -5.72 -1.99
CA SER A 181 -0.92 -5.94 -2.32
C SER A 181 -0.27 -4.67 -2.89
N ASP A 182 1.06 -4.66 -2.94
CA ASP A 182 1.83 -3.65 -3.66
C ASP A 182 3.06 -4.27 -4.35
N ILE A 183 3.23 -4.00 -5.63
CA ILE A 183 4.37 -4.52 -6.39
C ILE A 183 4.79 -3.58 -7.50
N THR A 184 6.04 -3.14 -7.40
CA THR A 184 6.77 -2.51 -8.49
C THR A 184 7.76 -3.47 -9.16
N ARG A 185 7.71 -3.55 -10.49
CA ARG A 185 8.75 -4.15 -11.34
C ARG A 185 9.13 -3.21 -12.48
N THR A 186 10.43 -3.14 -12.75
CA THR A 186 10.97 -2.41 -13.91
C THR A 186 11.48 -3.40 -14.95
N VAL A 187 11.09 -3.23 -16.22
CA VAL A 187 11.62 -4.01 -17.35
C VAL A 187 12.32 -3.09 -18.35
N ALA A 188 13.19 -3.64 -19.19
CA ALA A 188 13.67 -2.97 -20.38
C ALA A 188 12.84 -3.42 -21.58
N VAL A 189 12.32 -2.46 -22.36
CA VAL A 189 11.68 -2.73 -23.64
C VAL A 189 12.78 -2.69 -24.69
N GLY A 190 13.02 -3.81 -25.37
CA GLY A 190 14.23 -4.04 -26.15
C GLY A 190 15.46 -4.33 -25.29
N LYS A 191 16.64 -4.05 -25.86
CA LYS A 191 17.93 -4.36 -25.22
C LYS A 191 18.34 -3.30 -24.21
N ALA A 192 18.58 -3.71 -22.96
CA ALA A 192 19.04 -2.78 -21.93
C ALA A 192 20.47 -2.29 -22.18
N SER A 193 20.68 -0.99 -22.05
CA SER A 193 22.01 -0.38 -22.11
C SER A 193 22.88 -0.75 -20.90
N PRO A 194 24.22 -0.62 -20.97
CA PRO A 194 25.10 -0.85 -19.81
C PRO A 194 24.72 0.00 -18.58
N ASN A 195 24.28 1.25 -18.79
CA ASN A 195 23.86 2.13 -17.70
C ASN A 195 22.54 1.67 -17.06
N MET A 196 21.59 1.19 -17.87
CA MET A 196 20.35 0.60 -17.36
C MET A 196 20.66 -0.61 -16.47
N LYS A 197 21.49 -1.55 -16.96
CA LYS A 197 21.89 -2.74 -16.19
C LYS A 197 22.58 -2.37 -14.87
N MET A 198 23.43 -1.35 -14.88
CA MET A 198 24.12 -0.85 -13.70
C MET A 198 23.13 -0.30 -12.66
N ILE A 199 22.26 0.63 -13.05
CA ILE A 199 21.29 1.27 -12.14
C ILE A 199 20.33 0.21 -11.58
N TYR A 200 19.83 -0.68 -12.44
CA TYR A 200 18.95 -1.77 -12.03
C TYR A 200 19.63 -2.69 -11.01
N GLY A 201 20.87 -3.10 -11.28
CA GLY A 201 21.65 -3.93 -10.36
C GLY A 201 21.85 -3.28 -9.00
N ILE A 202 22.10 -1.97 -8.95
CA ILE A 202 22.23 -1.22 -7.68
C ILE A 202 20.92 -1.25 -6.90
N VAL A 203 19.78 -0.99 -7.55
CA VAL A 203 18.46 -0.99 -6.88
C VAL A 203 18.12 -2.39 -6.36
N LYS A 204 18.31 -3.42 -7.19
CA LYS A 204 18.09 -4.83 -6.82
C LYS A 204 18.95 -5.23 -5.61
N ASP A 205 20.23 -4.88 -5.62
CA ASP A 205 21.15 -5.20 -4.52
C ASP A 205 20.75 -4.46 -3.23
N ALA A 206 20.33 -3.18 -3.32
CA ALA A 206 19.85 -2.43 -2.16
C ALA A 206 18.59 -3.07 -1.56
N GLN A 207 17.64 -3.47 -2.41
CA GLN A 207 16.42 -4.13 -2.00
C GLN A 207 16.72 -5.46 -1.31
N GLN A 208 17.55 -6.31 -1.93
CA GLN A 208 17.92 -7.59 -1.35
C GLN A 208 18.60 -7.43 0.01
N LYS A 209 19.50 -6.44 0.16
CA LYS A 209 20.15 -6.13 1.43
C LYS A 209 19.15 -5.72 2.51
N ALA A 210 18.14 -4.92 2.17
CA ALA A 210 17.10 -4.53 3.10
C ALA A 210 16.23 -5.73 3.51
N ILE A 211 15.80 -6.57 2.56
CA ILE A 211 15.04 -7.80 2.83
C ILE A 211 15.83 -8.74 3.73
N ASP A 212 17.11 -8.97 3.44
CA ASP A 212 17.99 -9.84 4.24
C ASP A 212 18.21 -9.31 5.67
N ALA A 213 18.12 -7.98 5.86
CA ALA A 213 18.27 -7.35 7.16
C ALA A 213 16.96 -7.24 7.95
N ALA A 214 15.81 -7.25 7.27
CA ALA A 214 14.50 -7.07 7.89
C ALA A 214 14.22 -8.17 8.92
N ARG A 215 13.88 -7.77 10.15
CA ARG A 215 13.55 -8.64 11.29
C ARG A 215 12.90 -7.86 12.41
N ALA A 216 12.20 -8.54 13.30
CA ALA A 216 11.64 -7.94 14.50
C ALA A 216 12.73 -7.31 15.39
N GLY A 217 12.39 -6.22 16.08
CA GLY A 217 13.29 -5.47 16.96
C GLY A 217 14.15 -4.42 16.26
N MET A 218 14.15 -4.36 14.93
CA MET A 218 14.84 -3.31 14.17
C MET A 218 13.91 -2.10 13.99
N THR A 219 14.44 -0.88 14.05
CA THR A 219 13.65 0.31 13.73
C THR A 219 13.44 0.48 12.23
N CYS A 220 12.35 1.12 11.85
CA CYS A 220 12.07 1.50 10.47
C CYS A 220 13.16 2.38 9.86
N ASP A 221 13.73 3.33 10.62
CA ASP A 221 14.91 4.12 10.20
C ASP A 221 16.14 3.24 9.94
N ALA A 222 16.42 2.27 10.81
CA ALA A 222 17.56 1.38 10.64
C ALA A 222 17.41 0.50 9.39
N LEU A 223 16.20 0.04 9.07
CA LEU A 223 15.92 -0.71 7.84
C LEU A 223 16.13 0.16 6.59
N ASP A 224 15.59 1.38 6.58
CA ASP A 224 15.75 2.35 5.49
C ASP A 224 17.24 2.63 5.19
N ARG A 225 18.06 2.82 6.23
CA ARG A 225 19.50 3.07 6.09
C ARG A 225 20.23 1.94 5.36
N VAL A 226 19.83 0.68 5.52
CA VAL A 226 20.49 -0.45 4.85
C VAL A 226 20.50 -0.26 3.33
N ALA A 227 19.34 0.04 2.74
CA ALA A 227 19.23 0.30 1.31
C ALA A 227 19.80 1.67 0.93
N ARG A 228 19.47 2.71 1.71
CA ARG A 228 19.86 4.10 1.42
C ARG A 228 21.36 4.30 1.43
N ASP A 229 22.07 3.75 2.41
CA ASP A 229 23.51 3.86 2.53
C ASP A 229 24.21 3.09 1.40
N TYR A 230 23.68 1.94 0.99
CA TYR A 230 24.21 1.21 -0.17
C TYR A 230 24.08 2.03 -1.46
N ILE A 231 22.90 2.59 -1.73
CA ILE A 231 22.67 3.46 -2.91
C ILE A 231 23.59 4.69 -2.85
N HIS A 232 23.76 5.28 -1.67
CA HIS A 232 24.68 6.41 -1.47
C HIS A 232 26.14 6.03 -1.77
N GLN A 233 26.62 4.89 -1.26
CA GLN A 233 27.98 4.39 -1.52
C GLN A 233 28.24 4.10 -2.99
N LYS A 234 27.20 3.76 -3.76
CA LYS A 234 27.28 3.58 -5.22
C LYS A 234 27.24 4.89 -6.01
N GLY A 235 27.12 6.04 -5.34
CA GLY A 235 27.12 7.37 -5.95
C GLY A 235 25.75 7.88 -6.38
N PHE A 236 24.65 7.20 -6.01
CA PHE A 236 23.29 7.54 -6.44
C PHE A 236 22.39 8.07 -5.30
N GLY A 237 22.95 8.37 -4.13
CA GLY A 237 22.17 8.77 -2.94
C GLY A 237 21.23 9.96 -3.16
N GLN A 238 21.61 10.94 -3.99
CA GLN A 238 20.77 12.10 -4.33
C GLN A 238 19.52 11.75 -5.17
N TYR A 239 19.48 10.55 -5.75
CA TYR A 239 18.42 10.08 -6.63
C TYR A 239 17.44 9.11 -5.95
N PHE A 240 17.60 8.85 -4.65
CA PHE A 240 16.65 8.06 -3.84
C PHE A 240 15.91 8.98 -2.87
N GLY A 241 14.81 9.57 -3.33
CA GLY A 241 14.12 10.69 -2.66
C GLY A 241 12.93 10.34 -1.76
N HIS A 242 12.46 9.09 -1.76
CA HIS A 242 11.32 8.64 -0.93
C HIS A 242 11.77 7.68 0.19
N SER A 243 10.85 7.27 1.06
CA SER A 243 11.06 6.21 2.06
C SER A 243 11.37 4.86 1.40
N LEU A 244 12.03 3.96 2.13
CA LEU A 244 12.22 2.59 1.68
C LEU A 244 10.92 1.79 1.56
N GLY A 245 9.88 2.16 2.29
CA GLY A 245 8.56 1.54 2.16
C GLY A 245 7.55 2.04 3.19
N HIS A 246 6.46 1.32 3.31
CA HIS A 246 5.35 1.59 4.22
C HIS A 246 4.66 0.28 4.65
N GLY A 247 3.74 0.36 5.61
CA GLY A 247 2.88 -0.75 5.98
C GLY A 247 1.78 -0.96 4.95
N LEU A 248 1.28 -2.20 4.91
CA LEU A 248 0.25 -2.65 4.00
C LEU A 248 -0.83 -3.45 4.74
N GLY A 249 -2.09 -3.35 4.34
CA GLY A 249 -3.21 -4.03 5.00
C GLY A 249 -4.53 -3.80 4.27
N LEU A 250 -5.56 -3.37 5.00
CA LEU A 250 -6.84 -2.90 4.41
C LEU A 250 -6.66 -1.65 3.54
N GLU A 251 -5.61 -0.87 3.82
CA GLU A 251 -5.17 0.27 3.02
C GLU A 251 -3.79 -0.02 2.43
N VAL A 252 -3.56 0.46 1.21
CA VAL A 252 -2.24 0.32 0.54
C VAL A 252 -1.14 1.03 1.33
N HIS A 253 -1.43 2.23 1.84
CA HIS A 253 -0.54 2.98 2.70
C HIS A 253 -1.06 2.97 4.13
N SER A 254 -0.46 2.15 4.99
CA SER A 254 -0.75 2.09 6.42
C SER A 254 0.55 2.20 7.23
N PRO A 255 0.48 2.44 8.56
CA PRO A 255 1.65 2.34 9.41
C PRO A 255 2.31 0.95 9.35
N PRO A 256 3.65 0.85 9.53
CA PRO A 256 4.57 1.95 9.79
C PRO A 256 5.15 2.55 8.50
N ARG A 257 5.58 3.82 8.57
CA ARG A 257 6.48 4.37 7.54
C ARG A 257 7.87 3.78 7.72
N VAL A 258 8.42 3.16 6.68
CA VAL A 258 9.78 2.60 6.65
C VAL A 258 10.73 3.61 6.00
N GLY A 259 11.21 4.57 6.78
CA GLY A 259 12.01 5.67 6.25
C GLY A 259 12.80 6.42 7.31
N ALA A 260 13.73 7.28 6.85
CA ALA A 260 14.56 8.11 7.70
C ALA A 260 13.76 8.84 8.80
N GLY A 261 14.24 8.75 10.05
CA GLY A 261 13.62 9.34 11.24
C GLY A 261 12.41 8.59 11.79
N SER A 262 12.04 7.43 11.23
CA SER A 262 10.97 6.59 11.78
C SER A 262 11.45 5.78 12.99
N GLU A 263 10.93 6.10 14.17
CA GLU A 263 11.29 5.45 15.44
C GLU A 263 10.51 4.15 15.70
N THR A 264 9.53 3.82 14.86
CA THR A 264 8.74 2.59 15.02
C THR A 264 9.64 1.35 14.94
N VAL A 265 9.59 0.53 15.99
CA VAL A 265 10.24 -0.78 16.04
C VAL A 265 9.37 -1.79 15.29
N LEU A 266 9.96 -2.51 14.35
CA LEU A 266 9.28 -3.58 13.63
C LEU A 266 9.02 -4.75 14.57
N GLU A 267 7.81 -5.28 14.53
CA GLU A 267 7.40 -6.45 15.31
C GLU A 267 6.96 -7.59 14.40
N GLU A 268 6.94 -8.82 14.94
CA GLU A 268 6.44 -9.98 14.21
C GLU A 268 5.02 -9.74 13.70
N ASN A 269 4.76 -10.20 12.47
CA ASN A 269 3.53 -10.04 11.71
C ASN A 269 3.21 -8.60 11.27
N PHE A 270 4.17 -7.68 11.31
CA PHE A 270 4.06 -6.47 10.50
C PHE A 270 4.23 -6.85 9.03
N VAL A 271 3.35 -6.34 8.17
CA VAL A 271 3.51 -6.44 6.71
C VAL A 271 3.86 -5.07 6.17
N ILE A 272 4.97 -4.99 5.43
CA ILE A 272 5.54 -3.76 4.87
C ILE A 272 6.04 -3.97 3.43
N THR A 273 6.14 -2.89 2.66
CA THR A 273 6.82 -2.84 1.37
C THR A 273 8.33 -2.60 1.55
N ILE A 274 9.15 -3.11 0.61
CA ILE A 274 10.58 -2.77 0.48
C ILE A 274 10.85 -2.39 -0.98
N GLU A 275 10.90 -1.08 -1.23
CA GLU A 275 10.78 -0.48 -2.55
C GLU A 275 11.86 0.58 -2.87
N PRO A 276 13.17 0.30 -2.70
CA PRO A 276 14.19 1.29 -3.05
C PRO A 276 14.12 1.67 -4.53
N GLY A 277 14.45 2.92 -4.84
CA GLY A 277 14.45 3.43 -6.21
C GLY A 277 15.55 4.45 -6.49
N ILE A 278 15.96 4.51 -7.76
CA ILE A 278 16.88 5.52 -8.29
C ILE A 278 16.19 6.21 -9.45
N TYR A 279 16.05 7.53 -9.37
CA TYR A 279 15.35 8.35 -10.38
C TYR A 279 16.27 9.46 -10.88
N ILE A 280 16.74 9.35 -12.12
CA ILE A 280 17.64 10.33 -12.72
C ILE A 280 16.84 11.16 -13.74
N PRO A 281 16.61 12.45 -13.47
CA PRO A 281 15.79 13.29 -14.34
C PRO A 281 16.25 13.24 -15.80
N ASN A 282 15.28 13.10 -16.71
CA ASN A 282 15.48 13.01 -18.16
C ASN A 282 16.29 11.80 -18.66
N VAL A 283 16.70 10.89 -17.77
CA VAL A 283 17.39 9.65 -18.13
C VAL A 283 16.46 8.45 -17.94
N GLY A 284 15.83 8.37 -16.76
CA GLY A 284 14.94 7.27 -16.39
C GLY A 284 15.10 6.91 -14.92
N GLY A 285 14.38 5.89 -14.49
CA GLY A 285 14.42 5.40 -13.13
C GLY A 285 14.08 3.93 -13.02
N VAL A 286 14.44 3.36 -11.88
CA VAL A 286 14.18 1.97 -11.52
C VAL A 286 13.64 1.97 -10.11
N ARG A 287 12.57 1.21 -9.90
CA ARG A 287 12.10 0.76 -8.59
C ARG A 287 11.82 -0.74 -8.66
N ILE A 288 12.14 -1.44 -7.58
CA ILE A 288 11.86 -2.87 -7.39
C ILE A 288 11.31 -2.99 -5.99
N GLU A 289 10.13 -3.56 -5.86
CA GLU A 289 9.37 -3.57 -4.62
C GLU A 289 8.84 -4.94 -4.29
N ASP A 290 8.90 -5.32 -3.01
CA ASP A 290 8.26 -6.53 -2.54
C ASP A 290 7.50 -6.28 -1.25
N ASP A 291 6.38 -6.97 -1.12
CA ASP A 291 5.63 -7.12 0.13
C ASP A 291 6.32 -8.17 1.00
N ILE A 292 6.62 -7.83 2.24
CA ILE A 292 7.24 -8.73 3.20
C ILE A 292 6.48 -8.77 4.52
N VAL A 293 6.48 -9.95 5.16
CA VAL A 293 6.03 -10.12 6.55
C VAL A 293 7.24 -10.22 7.47
N ILE A 294 7.28 -9.40 8.51
CA ILE A 294 8.34 -9.40 9.52
C ILE A 294 8.21 -10.64 10.41
N GLN A 295 9.33 -11.34 10.59
CA GLN A 295 9.48 -12.49 11.46
C GLN A 295 10.53 -12.19 12.54
N LYS A 296 10.62 -13.06 13.55
CA LYS A 296 11.57 -12.90 14.66
C LYS A 296 13.01 -12.67 14.20
N ASP A 297 13.51 -13.55 13.32
CA ASP A 297 14.91 -13.59 12.88
C ASP A 297 15.06 -13.37 11.35
N GLY A 298 14.09 -12.68 10.74
CA GLY A 298 14.10 -12.43 9.29
C GLY A 298 12.78 -11.85 8.79
N ALA A 299 12.51 -12.06 7.50
CA ALA A 299 11.25 -11.72 6.87
C ALA A 299 10.83 -12.79 5.85
N GLY A 300 9.52 -12.97 5.69
CA GLY A 300 8.94 -13.80 4.63
C GLY A 300 8.50 -12.93 3.46
N LEU A 301 8.80 -13.36 2.23
CA LEU A 301 8.30 -12.69 1.03
C LEU A 301 6.84 -13.10 0.78
N LEU A 302 6.00 -12.14 0.39
CA LEU A 302 4.64 -12.37 -0.10
C LEU A 302 4.56 -12.23 -1.63
N THR A 303 5.37 -11.35 -2.20
CA THR A 303 5.57 -11.22 -3.66
C THR A 303 6.72 -12.11 -4.13
N HIS A 304 6.52 -12.77 -5.26
CA HIS A 304 7.40 -13.83 -5.77
C HIS A 304 7.80 -13.64 -7.23
N PHE A 305 7.28 -12.62 -7.93
CA PHE A 305 7.74 -12.32 -9.28
C PHE A 305 9.24 -12.01 -9.30
N SER A 306 9.95 -12.51 -10.33
CA SER A 306 11.40 -12.35 -10.46
C SER A 306 11.84 -10.89 -10.37
N ARG A 307 12.97 -10.66 -9.68
CA ARG A 307 13.65 -9.37 -9.61
C ARG A 307 14.76 -9.24 -10.64
N GLU A 308 14.94 -10.22 -11.53
CA GLU A 308 15.91 -10.10 -12.62
C GLU A 308 15.44 -9.09 -13.66
N LEU A 309 16.38 -8.33 -14.23
CA LEU A 309 16.07 -7.43 -15.32
C LEU A 309 15.62 -8.23 -16.54
N LEU A 310 14.37 -8.05 -16.94
CA LEU A 310 13.82 -8.62 -18.16
C LEU A 310 14.04 -7.65 -19.31
N GLU A 311 14.62 -8.14 -20.40
CA GLU A 311 14.66 -7.47 -21.71
C GLU A 311 13.51 -8.06 -22.55
N ILE A 312 12.52 -7.24 -22.89
CA ILE A 312 11.29 -7.66 -23.59
C ILE A 312 11.41 -7.30 -25.07
N GLU A 313 11.40 -8.30 -25.95
CA GLU A 313 11.47 -8.14 -27.41
C GLU A 313 10.17 -7.64 -28.07
#